data_AF-A0A833TSF5-F1
#
_entry.id   AF-A0A833TSF5-F1
#
_cell.length_a   1.000
_cell.length_b   1.000
_cell.length_c   1.000
_cell.angle_alpha   90.00
_cell.angle_beta   90.00
_cell.angle_gamma   90.00
#
_symmetry.space_group_name_H-M   'P 1'
#
loop_
_entity.id
_entity.type
_entity.pdbx_description
1 polymer ?
#
loop_
_entity_poly.entity_id
_entity_poly.type
_entity_poly.pdbx_seq_one_letter_code
_entity_poly.pdbx_strand_id
1 'polypeptide(L)'
;MKIAATSDNHFDVNKIDENQMAQKQAEYLLKQHVGVYLIAGDLFNKFNRSMQYVEKLQELVGEHTKVFFIAGNHDMLNDIDYNQLESNLSPLYLHNQFYDVPGTKWRIIGNNGWYDYTFADNVDKTTEQFWRWKKSFWIDTGIEQPMSDIERMNIVLKQTEQQMQQASRRKVLFMTHFAVRHEYIHYSEDARFWNMINGMAGSRRMEKLLETYQPELVISGHLHHHFKPLAKSNGIYYNNSVGYHNNRINEWSSDDFFTEWTQRLLITDLK
;
A
#
# COMPACT_ATOMS: atom_id res chain seq x y z
N MET A 1 20.44 -4.90 6.72
CA MET A 1 19.27 -4.54 7.55
C MET A 1 18.12 -5.44 7.16
N LYS A 2 17.51 -6.17 8.09
CA LYS A 2 16.32 -6.99 7.77
C LYS A 2 15.08 -6.09 7.76
N ILE A 3 14.27 -6.19 6.71
CA ILE A 3 13.00 -5.49 6.62
C ILE A 3 11.86 -6.50 6.53
N ALA A 4 10.69 -6.08 7.02
CA ALA A 4 9.45 -6.80 6.82
C ALA A 4 8.37 -5.88 6.24
N ALA A 5 7.40 -6.43 5.50
CA ALA A 5 6.30 -5.63 4.95
C ALA A 5 4.99 -6.39 4.75
N THR A 6 3.86 -5.72 4.97
CA THR A 6 2.48 -6.17 4.67
C THR A 6 1.60 -5.00 4.26
N SER A 7 0.37 -5.30 3.82
CA SER A 7 -0.72 -4.35 3.62
C SER A 7 -2.07 -5.02 3.88
N ASP A 8 -3.15 -4.23 3.89
CA ASP A 8 -4.52 -4.74 3.83
C ASP A 8 -4.87 -5.64 5.03
N ASN A 9 -4.46 -5.23 6.23
CA ASN A 9 -4.78 -5.95 7.46
C ASN A 9 -6.26 -5.86 7.83
N HIS A 10 -6.91 -4.73 7.49
CA HIS A 10 -8.36 -4.52 7.64
C HIS A 10 -8.91 -4.92 9.02
N PHE A 11 -8.24 -4.49 10.10
CA PHE A 11 -8.49 -5.00 11.45
C PHE A 11 -9.95 -4.81 11.90
N ASP A 12 -10.59 -3.69 11.53
CA ASP A 12 -11.99 -3.42 11.86
C ASP A 12 -12.97 -4.26 11.04
N VAL A 13 -12.71 -4.44 9.74
CA VAL A 13 -13.55 -5.29 8.88
C VAL A 13 -13.43 -6.76 9.27
N ASN A 14 -12.22 -7.21 9.59
CA ASN A 14 -11.89 -8.57 10.03
C ASN A 14 -12.21 -8.81 11.52
N LYS A 15 -12.64 -7.78 12.26
CA LYS A 15 -13.01 -7.82 13.69
C LYS A 15 -11.91 -8.41 14.58
N ILE A 16 -10.68 -7.99 14.33
CA ILE A 16 -9.50 -8.41 15.08
C ILE A 16 -9.30 -7.47 16.26
N ASP A 17 -8.98 -8.02 17.44
CA ASP A 17 -8.53 -7.21 18.58
C ASP A 17 -7.16 -6.61 18.28
N GLU A 18 -7.14 -5.32 17.97
CA GLU A 18 -5.94 -4.62 17.55
C GLU A 18 -4.86 -4.54 18.64
N ASN A 19 -5.25 -4.51 19.93
CA ASN A 19 -4.29 -4.42 21.03
C ASN A 19 -3.57 -5.76 21.22
N GLN A 20 -4.33 -6.85 21.18
CA GLN A 20 -3.75 -8.19 21.22
C GLN A 20 -2.87 -8.45 19.99
N MET A 21 -3.31 -7.99 18.81
CA MET A 21 -2.55 -8.23 17.59
C MET A 21 -1.27 -7.41 17.52
N ALA A 22 -1.27 -6.15 17.97
CA ALA A 22 -0.06 -5.34 18.07
C ALA A 22 1.02 -6.01 18.93
N GLN A 23 0.63 -6.61 20.07
CA GLN A 23 1.55 -7.39 20.91
C GLN A 23 2.15 -8.58 20.15
N LYS A 24 1.31 -9.42 19.52
CA LYS A 24 1.78 -10.59 18.77
C LYS A 24 2.69 -10.22 17.60
N GLN A 25 2.33 -9.18 16.85
CA GLN A 25 3.16 -8.68 15.75
C GLN A 25 4.50 -8.13 16.28
N ALA A 26 4.50 -7.35 17.35
CA ALA A 26 5.73 -6.84 17.96
C ALA A 26 6.68 -7.96 18.38
N GLU A 27 6.17 -8.94 19.15
CA GLU A 27 6.93 -10.12 19.58
C GLU A 27 7.53 -10.87 18.39
N TYR A 28 6.76 -11.06 17.33
CA TYR A 28 7.21 -11.73 16.12
C TYR A 28 8.31 -10.95 15.39
N LEU A 29 8.12 -9.65 15.17
CA LEU A 29 9.08 -8.78 14.48
C LEU A 29 10.42 -8.74 15.23
N LEU A 30 10.38 -8.62 16.56
CA LEU A 30 11.56 -8.64 17.42
C LEU A 30 12.27 -10.00 17.37
N LYS A 31 11.52 -11.11 17.46
CA LYS A 31 12.07 -12.47 17.36
C LYS A 31 12.72 -12.72 16.00
N GLN A 32 12.17 -12.15 14.93
CA GLN A 32 12.75 -12.24 13.59
C GLN A 32 13.92 -11.26 13.37
N HIS A 33 14.25 -10.41 14.35
CA HIS A 33 15.26 -9.35 14.23
C HIS A 33 14.99 -8.40 13.05
N VAL A 34 13.73 -8.04 12.85
CA VAL A 34 13.33 -7.05 11.84
C VAL A 34 13.77 -5.66 12.30
N GLY A 35 14.53 -4.95 11.48
CA GLY A 35 14.97 -3.58 11.78
C GLY A 35 14.05 -2.50 11.21
N VAL A 36 13.32 -2.79 10.13
CA VAL A 36 12.27 -1.90 9.59
C VAL A 36 11.04 -2.71 9.23
N TYR A 37 9.87 -2.30 9.72
CA TYR A 37 8.59 -2.86 9.34
C TYR A 37 7.79 -1.82 8.54
N LEU A 38 7.30 -2.23 7.38
CA LEU A 38 6.63 -1.37 6.40
C LEU A 38 5.17 -1.82 6.21
N ILE A 39 4.23 -0.90 6.42
CA ILE A 39 2.81 -1.15 6.26
C ILE A 39 2.30 -0.35 5.06
N ALA A 40 1.99 -1.04 3.95
CA ALA A 40 1.59 -0.43 2.69
C ALA A 40 0.08 -0.19 2.61
N GLY A 41 -0.50 0.39 3.67
CA GLY A 41 -1.89 0.84 3.71
C GLY A 41 -2.92 -0.21 4.14
N ASP A 42 -4.14 0.26 4.33
CA ASP A 42 -5.37 -0.46 4.65
C ASP A 42 -5.30 -1.22 5.98
N LEU A 43 -5.07 -0.47 7.05
CA LEU A 43 -5.15 -1.01 8.42
C LEU A 43 -6.60 -0.97 8.95
N PHE A 44 -7.30 0.15 8.71
CA PHE A 44 -8.65 0.42 9.20
C PHE A 44 -9.41 1.33 8.23
N ASN A 45 -10.74 1.45 8.39
CA ASN A 45 -11.55 2.46 7.68
C ASN A 45 -11.45 3.88 8.28
N LYS A 46 -10.55 4.11 9.24
CA LYS A 46 -10.39 5.39 9.96
C LYS A 46 -8.91 5.70 10.14
N PHE A 47 -8.46 6.83 9.60
CA PHE A 47 -7.05 7.20 9.60
C PHE A 47 -6.44 7.27 11.00
N ASN A 48 -7.17 7.86 11.95
CA ASN A 48 -6.70 8.02 13.33
C ASN A 48 -6.41 6.67 14.02
N ARG A 49 -7.20 5.62 13.74
CA ARG A 49 -6.99 4.27 14.26
C ARG A 49 -5.75 3.63 13.64
N SER A 50 -5.53 3.83 12.35
CA SER A 50 -4.32 3.39 11.66
C SER A 50 -3.07 4.04 12.28
N MET A 51 -3.10 5.36 12.51
CA MET A 51 -2.00 6.07 13.19
C MET A 51 -1.77 5.54 14.60
N GLN A 52 -2.82 5.44 15.42
CA GLN A 52 -2.74 4.95 16.80
C GLN A 52 -2.18 3.52 16.88
N TYR A 53 -2.58 2.65 15.94
CA TYR A 53 -2.07 1.29 15.84
C TYR A 53 -0.56 1.28 15.55
N VAL A 54 -0.11 2.10 14.60
CA VAL A 54 1.29 2.18 14.21
C VAL A 54 2.15 2.76 15.33
N GLU A 55 1.67 3.81 16.01
CA GLU A 55 2.32 4.37 17.20
C GLU A 55 2.42 3.32 18.31
N LYS A 56 1.34 2.59 18.58
CA LYS A 56 1.33 1.51 19.57
C LYS A 56 2.33 0.42 19.21
N LEU A 57 2.38 0.00 17.96
CA LEU A 57 3.31 -1.02 17.50
C LEU A 57 4.75 -0.53 17.62
N GLN A 58 5.02 0.74 17.28
CA GLN A 58 6.33 1.37 17.43
C GLN A 58 6.78 1.43 18.91
N GLU A 59 5.87 1.72 19.85
CA GLU A 59 6.16 1.65 21.28
C GLU A 59 6.56 0.22 21.71
N LEU A 60 5.83 -0.79 21.25
CA LEU A 60 6.05 -2.19 21.65
C LEU A 60 7.38 -2.75 21.13
N VAL A 61 7.79 -2.40 19.91
CA VAL A 61 9.07 -2.84 19.34
C VAL A 61 10.27 -1.98 19.77
N GLY A 62 10.02 -0.79 20.31
CA GLY A 62 11.06 0.13 20.79
C GLY A 62 12.07 0.53 19.71
N GLU A 63 13.33 0.67 20.09
CA GLU A 63 14.39 1.12 19.16
C GLU A 63 14.88 0.04 18.20
N HIS A 64 14.52 -1.23 18.43
CA HIS A 64 15.00 -2.36 17.63
C HIS A 64 14.39 -2.41 16.23
N THR A 65 13.18 -1.87 16.07
CA THR A 65 12.46 -1.84 14.80
C THR A 65 11.88 -0.46 14.56
N LYS A 66 12.07 0.08 13.36
CA LYS A 66 11.33 1.26 12.89
C LYS A 66 10.08 0.83 12.15
N VAL A 67 8.93 1.32 12.57
CA VAL A 67 7.64 1.03 11.92
C VAL A 67 7.25 2.22 11.08
N PHE A 68 7.01 2.00 9.79
CA PHE A 68 6.50 3.02 8.89
C PHE A 68 5.24 2.55 8.21
N PHE A 69 4.35 3.49 7.91
CA PHE A 69 3.16 3.23 7.11
C PHE A 69 2.89 4.32 6.08
N ILE A 70 2.14 3.95 5.07
CA ILE A 70 1.40 4.85 4.18
C ILE A 70 -0.09 4.54 4.32
N ALA A 71 -0.95 5.45 3.87
CA ALA A 71 -2.39 5.21 3.86
C ALA A 71 -2.81 4.49 2.57
N GLY A 72 -3.67 3.49 2.72
CA GLY A 72 -4.47 2.93 1.64
C GLY A 72 -5.83 3.61 1.52
N ASN A 73 -6.64 3.22 0.54
CA ASN A 73 -7.92 3.90 0.31
C ASN A 73 -8.88 3.76 1.52
N HIS A 74 -8.84 2.65 2.25
CA HIS A 74 -9.68 2.47 3.43
C HIS A 74 -9.27 3.40 4.56
N ASP A 75 -7.97 3.59 4.78
CA ASP A 75 -7.47 4.51 5.81
C ASP A 75 -7.94 5.95 5.54
N MET A 76 -8.16 6.32 4.28
CA MET A 76 -8.57 7.66 3.84
C MET A 76 -10.09 7.91 3.93
N LEU A 77 -10.91 6.92 4.29
CA LEU A 77 -12.37 7.06 4.27
C LEU A 77 -12.90 8.03 5.33
N ASN A 78 -12.28 8.07 6.50
CA ASN A 78 -12.77 8.83 7.64
C ASN A 78 -11.63 9.42 8.48
N ASP A 79 -11.96 10.47 9.23
CA ASP A 79 -11.09 11.11 10.23
C ASP A 79 -9.83 11.79 9.66
N ILE A 80 -9.79 12.02 8.35
CA ILE A 80 -8.72 12.76 7.66
C ILE A 80 -9.27 13.37 6.37
N ASP A 81 -8.86 14.59 6.02
CA ASP A 81 -9.10 15.18 4.70
C ASP A 81 -7.85 15.13 3.80
N TYR A 82 -8.01 15.46 2.52
CA TYR A 82 -6.92 15.45 1.54
C TYR A 82 -5.73 16.34 1.96
N ASN A 83 -5.98 17.56 2.46
CA ASN A 83 -4.89 18.48 2.82
C ASN A 83 -4.12 17.98 4.04
N GLN A 84 -4.82 17.36 5.00
CA GLN A 84 -4.20 16.73 6.16
C GLN A 84 -3.38 15.51 5.73
N LEU A 85 -3.90 14.64 4.85
CA LEU A 85 -3.18 13.48 4.29
C LEU A 85 -1.86 13.85 3.62
N GLU A 86 -1.80 15.02 2.97
CA GLU A 86 -0.62 15.57 2.28
C GLU A 86 0.34 16.30 3.23
N SER A 87 -0.02 16.46 4.51
CA SER A 87 0.81 17.12 5.52
C SER A 87 1.73 16.14 6.24
N ASN A 88 2.73 16.67 6.96
CA ASN A 88 3.61 15.85 7.78
C ASN A 88 2.94 15.52 9.12
N LEU A 89 2.11 14.48 9.13
CA LEU A 89 1.28 14.09 10.29
C LEU A 89 2.08 13.39 11.40
N SER A 90 3.09 12.61 11.05
CA SER A 90 3.86 11.79 11.99
C SER A 90 5.18 11.37 11.35
N PRO A 91 6.29 11.22 12.12
CA PRO A 91 7.52 10.64 11.61
C PRO A 91 7.39 9.18 11.16
N LEU A 92 6.31 8.49 11.56
CA LEU A 92 6.03 7.10 11.16
C LEU A 92 5.25 7.02 9.83
N TYR A 93 4.72 8.14 9.34
CA TYR A 93 3.92 8.21 8.13
C TYR A 93 4.78 8.64 6.94
N LEU A 94 5.04 7.73 6.00
CA LEU A 94 5.99 7.94 4.90
C LEU A 94 5.38 8.53 3.62
N HIS A 95 4.15 9.04 3.66
CA HIS A 95 3.54 9.63 2.47
C HIS A 95 4.33 10.82 1.94
N ASN A 96 4.82 10.72 0.70
CA ASN A 96 5.70 11.71 0.07
C ASN A 96 6.94 12.04 0.92
N GLN A 97 7.44 11.04 1.65
CA GLN A 97 8.66 11.11 2.45
C GLN A 97 9.59 9.95 2.12
N PHE A 98 10.79 10.00 2.68
CA PHE A 98 11.74 8.91 2.58
C PHE A 98 12.43 8.61 3.91
N TYR A 99 12.99 7.41 4.02
CA TYR A 99 13.86 6.99 5.11
C TYR A 99 15.15 6.41 4.54
N ASP A 100 16.28 7.02 4.87
CA ASP A 100 17.61 6.48 4.55
C ASP A 100 17.96 5.41 5.59
N VAL A 101 18.12 4.16 5.15
CA VAL A 101 18.35 3.02 6.04
C VAL A 101 19.79 3.06 6.59
N PRO A 102 20.00 3.23 7.91
CA PRO A 102 21.33 3.44 8.48
C PRO A 102 22.30 2.30 8.16
N GLY A 103 23.55 2.67 7.85
CA GLY A 103 24.61 1.70 7.53
C GLY A 103 24.47 1.02 6.17
N THR A 104 23.54 1.46 5.31
CA THR A 104 23.34 0.91 3.97
C THR A 104 23.26 2.00 2.91
N LYS A 105 23.16 1.62 1.63
CA LYS A 105 22.88 2.54 0.51
C LYS A 105 21.38 2.61 0.17
N TRP A 106 20.52 2.02 0.98
CA TRP A 106 19.10 1.93 0.69
C TRP A 106 18.35 3.16 1.19
N ARG A 107 17.43 3.63 0.34
CA ARG A 107 16.38 4.59 0.67
C ARG A 107 15.04 3.92 0.51
N ILE A 108 14.20 4.04 1.51
CA ILE A 108 12.79 3.67 1.45
C ILE A 108 12.02 4.95 1.08
N ILE A 109 11.22 4.90 0.02
CA ILE A 109 10.36 6.02 -0.41
C ILE A 109 8.92 5.57 -0.25
N GLY A 110 8.11 6.37 0.45
CA GLY A 110 6.68 6.14 0.58
C GLY A 110 5.86 7.13 -0.24
N ASN A 111 4.79 6.64 -0.85
CA ASN A 111 3.69 7.48 -1.32
C ASN A 111 2.39 6.69 -1.10
N ASN A 112 1.27 7.35 -0.87
CA ASN A 112 0.01 6.60 -0.69
C ASN A 112 -0.42 5.96 -2.01
N GLY A 113 -0.05 6.59 -3.13
CA GLY A 113 -0.52 6.22 -4.44
C GLY A 113 -1.94 6.73 -4.72
N TRP A 114 -2.39 6.49 -5.94
CA TRP A 114 -3.78 6.65 -6.37
C TRP A 114 -3.99 5.88 -7.68
N TYR A 115 -5.06 6.19 -8.39
CA TYR A 115 -5.39 5.63 -9.71
C TYR A 115 -5.91 6.70 -10.67
N ASP A 116 -5.91 6.36 -11.96
CA ASP A 116 -6.37 7.24 -13.04
C ASP A 116 -7.15 6.48 -14.12
N TYR A 117 -7.73 5.34 -13.76
CA TYR A 117 -8.51 4.45 -14.61
C TYR A 117 -7.75 3.73 -15.72
N THR A 118 -6.44 3.95 -15.85
CA THR A 118 -5.66 3.43 -16.98
C THR A 118 -5.44 1.91 -16.97
N PHE A 119 -5.68 1.23 -15.86
CA PHE A 119 -5.68 -0.24 -15.81
C PHE A 119 -6.95 -0.88 -16.38
N ALA A 120 -8.02 -0.11 -16.62
CA ALA A 120 -9.21 -0.60 -17.32
C ALA A 120 -9.15 -0.30 -18.83
N ASP A 121 -7.99 -0.52 -19.46
CA ASP A 121 -7.73 -0.23 -20.88
C ASP A 121 -8.47 -1.17 -21.85
N ASN A 122 -9.04 -2.27 -21.35
CA ASN A 122 -9.92 -3.17 -22.10
C ASN A 122 -11.39 -2.72 -22.11
N VAL A 123 -11.71 -1.57 -21.52
CA VAL A 123 -13.07 -1.06 -21.42
C VAL A 123 -13.20 0.28 -22.14
N ASP A 124 -14.11 0.35 -23.12
CA ASP A 124 -14.42 1.59 -23.84
C ASP A 124 -15.32 2.51 -22.98
N LYS A 125 -14.68 3.26 -22.08
CA LYS A 125 -15.31 4.23 -21.19
C LYS A 125 -14.48 5.49 -21.04
N THR A 126 -15.18 6.61 -20.90
CA THR A 126 -14.55 7.90 -20.60
C THR A 126 -14.25 8.01 -19.10
N THR A 127 -13.33 8.91 -18.74
CA THR A 127 -13.03 9.27 -17.34
C THR A 127 -14.29 9.61 -16.54
N GLU A 128 -15.23 10.35 -17.13
CA GLU A 128 -16.49 10.73 -16.47
C GLU A 128 -17.36 9.50 -16.18
N GLN A 129 -17.36 8.50 -17.06
CA GLN A 129 -18.11 7.27 -16.85
C GLN A 129 -17.49 6.42 -15.72
N PHE A 130 -16.16 6.35 -15.63
CA PHE A 130 -15.47 5.73 -14.49
C PHE A 130 -15.77 6.46 -13.19
N TRP A 131 -15.72 7.80 -13.19
CA TRP A 131 -16.02 8.60 -12.01
C TRP A 131 -17.45 8.38 -11.50
N ARG A 132 -18.45 8.39 -12.39
CA ARG A 132 -19.85 8.09 -12.03
C ARG A 132 -20.01 6.66 -11.49
N TRP A 133 -19.33 5.71 -12.11
CA TRP A 133 -19.35 4.31 -11.66
C TRP A 133 -18.74 4.20 -10.25
N LYS A 134 -17.56 4.80 -10.01
CA LYS A 134 -16.92 4.88 -8.70
C LYS A 134 -17.87 5.46 -7.67
N LYS A 135 -18.50 6.61 -7.98
CA LYS A 135 -19.46 7.27 -7.08
C LYS A 135 -20.65 6.41 -6.69
N SER A 136 -20.99 5.42 -7.52
CA SER A 136 -22.17 4.54 -7.31
C SER A 136 -21.81 3.20 -6.67
N PHE A 137 -20.64 2.64 -6.98
CA PHE A 137 -20.34 1.23 -6.72
C PHE A 137 -19.02 0.97 -5.99
N TRP A 138 -18.18 2.00 -5.80
CA TRP A 138 -16.86 1.84 -5.22
C TRP A 138 -16.75 2.54 -3.86
N ILE A 139 -16.06 1.92 -2.91
CA ILE A 139 -16.00 2.40 -1.53
C ILE A 139 -15.37 3.80 -1.43
N ASP A 140 -14.42 4.10 -2.32
CA ASP A 140 -13.73 5.40 -2.37
C ASP A 140 -14.66 6.56 -2.73
N THR A 141 -15.94 6.32 -3.03
CA THR A 141 -16.95 7.39 -3.11
C THR A 141 -16.99 8.25 -1.84
N GLY A 142 -16.71 7.65 -0.68
CA GLY A 142 -16.65 8.31 0.62
C GLY A 142 -15.40 9.15 0.86
N ILE A 143 -14.37 9.05 0.01
CA ILE A 143 -13.15 9.85 0.13
C ILE A 143 -13.39 11.21 -0.49
N GLU A 144 -13.40 12.25 0.35
CA GLU A 144 -13.49 13.63 -0.11
C GLU A 144 -12.11 14.14 -0.55
N GLN A 145 -12.05 14.68 -1.78
CA GLN A 145 -10.84 15.29 -2.33
C GLN A 145 -11.21 16.47 -3.23
N PRO A 146 -10.38 17.53 -3.28
CA PRO A 146 -10.71 18.76 -4.00
C PRO A 146 -10.47 18.69 -5.51
N MET A 147 -9.99 17.55 -6.03
CA MET A 147 -9.64 17.33 -7.43
C MET A 147 -10.16 16.00 -7.97
N SER A 148 -10.10 15.82 -9.30
CA SER A 148 -10.39 14.55 -9.95
C SER A 148 -9.33 13.49 -9.65
N ASP A 149 -9.66 12.22 -9.89
CA ASP A 149 -8.73 11.09 -9.70
C ASP A 149 -7.48 11.23 -10.60
N ILE A 150 -7.64 11.74 -11.82
CA ILE A 150 -6.51 12.00 -12.74
C ILE A 150 -5.60 13.11 -12.19
N GLU A 151 -6.17 14.19 -11.67
CA GLU A 151 -5.39 15.29 -11.09
C GLU A 151 -4.65 14.85 -9.83
N ARG A 152 -5.30 14.06 -8.96
CA ARG A 152 -4.65 13.46 -7.79
C ARG A 152 -3.52 12.52 -8.21
N MET A 153 -3.73 11.68 -9.21
CA MET A 153 -2.68 10.81 -9.75
C MET A 153 -1.50 11.62 -10.33
N ASN A 154 -1.76 12.77 -10.97
CA ASN A 154 -0.68 13.67 -11.42
C ASN A 154 0.19 14.17 -10.27
N ILE A 155 -0.43 14.51 -9.12
CA ILE A 155 0.29 14.92 -7.92
C ILE A 155 1.15 13.76 -7.40
N VAL A 156 0.57 12.57 -7.27
CA VAL A 156 1.27 11.34 -6.86
C VAL A 156 2.48 11.05 -7.75
N LEU A 157 2.32 11.12 -9.08
CA LEU A 157 3.42 10.90 -10.03
C LEU A 157 4.52 11.93 -9.84
N LYS A 158 4.17 13.21 -9.70
CA LYS A 158 5.14 14.30 -9.51
C LYS A 158 5.92 14.13 -8.20
N GLN A 159 5.23 13.83 -7.10
CA GLN A 159 5.86 13.57 -5.80
C GLN A 159 6.82 12.38 -5.86
N THR A 160 6.36 11.27 -6.44
CA THR A 160 7.15 10.05 -6.58
C THR A 160 8.38 10.32 -7.45
N GLU A 161 8.22 10.99 -8.59
CA GLU A 161 9.32 11.35 -9.47
C GLU A 161 10.35 12.23 -8.76
N GLN A 162 9.91 13.25 -8.01
CA GLN A 162 10.80 14.12 -7.25
C GLN A 162 11.61 13.32 -6.20
N GLN A 163 10.98 12.40 -5.48
CA GLN A 163 11.67 11.54 -4.51
C GLN A 163 12.68 10.61 -5.19
N MET A 164 12.33 10.03 -6.33
CA MET A 164 13.22 9.16 -7.12
C MET A 164 14.44 9.94 -7.63
N GLN A 165 14.25 11.14 -8.17
CA GLN A 165 15.36 12.02 -8.62
C GLN A 165 16.29 12.38 -7.45
N GLN A 166 15.74 12.62 -6.26
CA GLN A 166 16.51 12.94 -5.06
C GLN A 166 17.23 11.74 -4.45
N ALA A 167 16.79 10.51 -4.74
CA ALA A 167 17.45 9.30 -4.25
C ALA A 167 18.89 9.15 -4.79
N SER A 168 19.21 9.75 -5.95
CA SER A 168 20.54 9.73 -6.55
C SER A 168 21.05 8.28 -6.77
N ARG A 169 22.34 8.00 -6.56
CA ARG A 169 22.97 6.66 -6.66
C ARG A 169 22.63 5.71 -5.49
N ARG A 170 21.55 5.97 -4.73
CA ARG A 170 21.06 5.05 -3.70
C ARG A 170 20.26 3.93 -4.35
N LYS A 171 20.18 2.79 -3.66
CA LYS A 171 19.20 1.75 -3.96
C LYS A 171 17.85 2.15 -3.40
N VAL A 172 16.76 1.88 -4.11
CA VAL A 172 15.42 2.32 -3.73
C VAL A 172 14.52 1.13 -3.45
N LEU A 173 13.89 1.15 -2.28
CA LEU A 173 12.66 0.43 -2.00
C LEU A 173 11.51 1.43 -2.08
N PHE A 174 10.58 1.22 -3.01
CA PHE A 174 9.39 2.05 -3.15
C PHE A 174 8.17 1.35 -2.55
N MET A 175 7.45 2.04 -1.67
CA MET A 175 6.23 1.56 -1.03
C MET A 175 5.06 2.46 -1.46
N THR A 176 4.03 1.83 -2.02
CA THR A 176 2.76 2.47 -2.40
C THR A 176 1.60 1.53 -2.09
N HIS A 177 0.37 2.01 -1.97
CA HIS A 177 -0.74 1.12 -1.69
C HIS A 177 -1.30 0.47 -2.96
N PHE A 178 -1.66 1.29 -3.95
CA PHE A 178 -2.28 0.84 -5.20
C PHE A 178 -1.36 -0.01 -6.09
N ALA A 179 -1.97 -0.76 -7.00
CA ALA A 179 -1.26 -1.59 -7.96
C ALA A 179 -0.36 -0.75 -8.88
N VAL A 180 0.79 -1.32 -9.22
CA VAL A 180 1.82 -0.66 -10.05
C VAL A 180 2.28 -1.50 -11.23
N ARG A 181 1.63 -2.63 -11.47
CA ARG A 181 1.95 -3.60 -12.53
C ARG A 181 0.67 -4.15 -13.14
N HIS A 182 0.54 -4.06 -14.46
CA HIS A 182 -0.58 -4.69 -15.17
C HIS A 182 -0.61 -6.21 -15.01
N GLU A 183 0.52 -6.86 -14.75
CA GLU A 183 0.56 -8.32 -14.52
C GLU A 183 -0.16 -8.76 -13.25
N TYR A 184 -0.47 -7.83 -12.34
CA TYR A 184 -1.33 -8.08 -11.18
C TYR A 184 -2.80 -7.79 -11.45
N ILE A 185 -3.16 -7.28 -12.63
CA ILE A 185 -4.54 -6.95 -12.97
C ILE A 185 -5.18 -8.11 -13.71
N HIS A 186 -6.37 -8.51 -13.26
CA HIS A 186 -7.15 -9.54 -13.94
C HIS A 186 -8.08 -8.89 -14.97
N TYR A 187 -7.91 -9.28 -16.24
CA TYR A 187 -8.73 -8.82 -17.35
C TYR A 187 -9.66 -9.95 -17.79
N SER A 188 -10.98 -9.74 -17.67
CA SER A 188 -12.00 -10.67 -18.14
C SER A 188 -12.53 -10.25 -19.52
N GLU A 189 -12.93 -11.21 -20.35
CA GLU A 189 -13.53 -10.94 -21.67
C GLU A 189 -15.01 -10.51 -21.59
N ASP A 190 -15.74 -10.93 -20.55
CA ASP A 190 -17.20 -10.80 -20.47
C ASP A 190 -17.68 -9.99 -19.26
N ALA A 191 -16.89 -9.92 -18.19
CA ALA A 191 -17.29 -9.29 -16.94
C ALA A 191 -16.93 -7.80 -16.89
N ARG A 192 -17.69 -7.00 -17.65
CA ARG A 192 -17.52 -5.54 -17.71
C ARG A 192 -17.52 -4.87 -16.34
N PHE A 193 -18.27 -5.37 -15.36
CA PHE A 193 -18.24 -4.83 -14.00
C PHE A 193 -16.88 -5.02 -13.32
N TRP A 194 -16.29 -6.22 -13.41
CA TRP A 194 -14.95 -6.50 -12.87
C TRP A 194 -13.88 -5.69 -13.60
N ASN A 195 -13.99 -5.53 -14.92
CA ASN A 195 -13.05 -4.68 -15.66
C ASN A 195 -13.19 -3.19 -15.30
N MET A 196 -14.37 -2.71 -14.90
CA MET A 196 -14.50 -1.35 -14.36
C MET A 196 -13.70 -1.19 -13.06
N ILE A 197 -13.67 -2.23 -12.20
CA ILE A 197 -12.90 -2.22 -10.94
C ILE A 197 -11.41 -2.00 -11.18
N ASN A 198 -10.87 -2.52 -12.28
CA ASN A 198 -9.46 -2.29 -12.65
C ASN A 198 -9.14 -0.79 -12.77
N GLY A 199 -10.13 0.06 -13.07
CA GLY A 199 -9.92 1.50 -13.11
C GLY A 199 -9.52 2.12 -11.77
N MET A 200 -9.93 1.50 -10.65
CA MET A 200 -9.57 1.94 -9.30
C MET A 200 -8.45 1.10 -8.69
N ALA A 201 -7.82 0.21 -9.47
CA ALA A 201 -6.75 -0.66 -8.97
C ALA A 201 -5.40 0.07 -8.86
N GLY A 202 -5.17 1.09 -9.69
CA GLY A 202 -3.90 1.82 -9.76
C GLY A 202 -3.71 2.56 -11.08
N SER A 203 -2.46 2.72 -11.52
CA SER A 203 -2.14 3.48 -12.75
C SER A 203 -1.02 2.85 -13.58
N ARG A 204 -1.27 2.69 -14.89
CA ARG A 204 -0.25 2.37 -15.91
C ARG A 204 0.81 3.47 -16.03
N ARG A 205 0.47 4.71 -15.65
CA ARG A 205 1.44 5.82 -15.64
C ARG A 205 2.42 5.69 -14.47
N MET A 206 1.98 5.18 -13.32
CA MET A 206 2.90 4.81 -12.23
C MET A 206 3.82 3.67 -12.67
N GLU A 207 3.27 2.64 -13.31
CA GLU A 207 4.08 1.54 -13.85
C GLU A 207 5.21 2.05 -14.76
N LYS A 208 4.89 2.93 -15.73
CA LYS A 208 5.87 3.53 -16.63
C LYS A 208 6.92 4.39 -15.89
N LEU A 209 6.51 5.11 -14.84
CA LEU A 209 7.43 5.88 -14.01
C LEU A 209 8.43 4.95 -13.30
N LEU A 210 7.96 3.84 -12.74
CA LEU A 210 8.83 2.85 -12.09
C LEU A 210 9.73 2.10 -13.07
N GLU A 211 9.30 1.89 -14.33
CA GLU A 211 10.17 1.36 -15.39
C GLU A 211 11.31 2.32 -15.75
N THR A 212 11.08 3.63 -15.58
CA THR A 212 12.07 4.68 -15.85
C THR A 212 13.10 4.78 -14.73
N TYR A 213 12.64 4.81 -13.46
CA TYR A 213 13.51 5.01 -12.31
C TYR A 213 14.06 3.71 -11.70
N GLN A 214 13.45 2.57 -12.03
CA GLN A 214 13.99 1.23 -11.73
C GLN A 214 14.33 0.97 -10.26
N PRO A 215 13.38 1.18 -9.31
CA PRO A 215 13.62 0.79 -7.92
C PRO A 215 13.81 -0.73 -7.81
N GLU A 216 14.78 -1.14 -7.01
CA GLU A 216 15.15 -2.55 -6.86
C GLU A 216 14.07 -3.38 -6.16
N LEU A 217 13.29 -2.75 -5.27
CA LEU A 217 12.16 -3.37 -4.58
C LEU A 217 10.94 -2.45 -4.63
N VAL A 218 9.79 -3.01 -4.97
CA VAL A 218 8.51 -2.29 -4.94
C VAL A 218 7.50 -3.08 -4.14
N ILE A 219 6.84 -2.42 -3.17
CA ILE A 219 5.85 -3.02 -2.29
C ILE A 219 4.51 -2.33 -2.53
N SER A 220 3.48 -3.14 -2.77
CA SER A 220 2.09 -2.73 -3.00
C SER A 220 1.08 -3.60 -2.24
N GLY A 221 -0.18 -3.18 -2.23
CA GLY A 221 -1.32 -3.83 -1.59
C GLY A 221 -2.59 -3.75 -2.46
N HIS A 222 -3.73 -3.43 -1.85
CA HIS A 222 -5.03 -3.08 -2.47
C HIS A 222 -5.78 -4.23 -3.18
N LEU A 223 -5.06 -5.12 -3.85
CA LEU A 223 -5.66 -6.11 -4.75
C LEU A 223 -6.22 -7.34 -4.03
N HIS A 224 -5.82 -7.57 -2.78
CA HIS A 224 -6.26 -8.69 -1.91
C HIS A 224 -6.07 -10.09 -2.52
N HIS A 225 -5.27 -10.19 -3.57
CA HIS A 225 -4.85 -11.43 -4.18
C HIS A 225 -3.43 -11.77 -3.74
N HIS A 226 -3.20 -13.04 -3.40
CA HIS A 226 -1.90 -13.53 -2.94
C HIS A 226 -0.95 -13.81 -4.10
N PHE A 227 -0.52 -12.76 -4.78
CA PHE A 227 0.42 -12.86 -5.90
C PHE A 227 1.77 -13.43 -5.44
N LYS A 228 2.40 -14.18 -6.35
CA LYS A 228 3.84 -14.46 -6.25
C LYS A 228 4.62 -13.18 -6.58
N PRO A 229 5.82 -12.98 -6.00
CA PRO A 229 6.67 -11.86 -6.37
C PRO A 229 6.95 -11.83 -7.88
N LEU A 230 6.83 -10.66 -8.49
CA LEU A 230 7.09 -10.45 -9.91
C LEU A 230 8.51 -9.91 -10.08
N ALA A 231 9.45 -10.81 -10.39
CA ALA A 231 10.81 -10.42 -10.76
C ALA A 231 10.85 -9.84 -12.18
N LYS A 232 11.53 -8.71 -12.32
CA LYS A 232 11.83 -8.05 -13.60
C LYS A 232 13.34 -7.81 -13.69
N SER A 233 13.82 -7.41 -14.85
CA SER A 233 15.26 -7.15 -15.07
C SER A 233 15.84 -6.09 -14.14
N ASN A 234 15.00 -5.20 -13.63
CA ASN A 234 15.36 -3.99 -12.90
C ASN A 234 14.90 -3.97 -11.44
N GLY A 235 14.23 -5.01 -10.95
CA GLY A 235 13.73 -5.06 -9.58
C GLY A 235 12.71 -6.17 -9.35
N ILE A 236 12.22 -6.26 -8.11
CA ILE A 236 11.17 -7.21 -7.74
C ILE A 236 9.98 -6.44 -7.19
N TYR A 237 8.81 -6.71 -7.76
CA TYR A 237 7.55 -6.15 -7.32
C TYR A 237 6.86 -7.15 -6.41
N TYR A 238 6.30 -6.67 -5.32
CA TYR A 238 5.54 -7.46 -4.37
C TYR A 238 4.15 -6.85 -4.17
N ASN A 239 3.19 -7.75 -3.93
CA ASN A 239 1.88 -7.39 -3.41
C ASN A 239 1.63 -8.23 -2.16
N ASN A 240 1.69 -7.60 -0.98
CA ASN A 240 1.67 -8.29 0.32
C ASN A 240 0.36 -8.04 1.08
N SER A 241 -0.75 -8.02 0.35
CA SER A 241 -2.09 -7.93 0.93
C SER A 241 -2.36 -9.14 1.83
N VAL A 242 -2.89 -8.88 3.03
CA VAL A 242 -3.51 -9.89 3.90
C VAL A 242 -4.94 -10.17 3.41
N GLY A 243 -5.76 -9.13 3.30
CA GLY A 243 -7.12 -9.19 2.75
C GLY A 243 -8.19 -9.47 3.81
N TYR A 244 -9.37 -9.86 3.36
CA TYR A 244 -10.55 -10.06 4.20
C TYR A 244 -10.80 -11.51 4.63
N HIS A 245 -11.26 -11.66 5.86
CA HIS A 245 -11.88 -12.89 6.35
C HIS A 245 -13.06 -12.56 7.24
N ASN A 246 -14.25 -12.63 6.66
CA ASN A 246 -15.51 -12.35 7.32
C ASN A 246 -16.64 -13.23 6.76
N ASN A 247 -17.85 -13.06 7.28
CA ASN A 247 -19.00 -13.90 6.92
C ASN A 247 -19.44 -13.81 5.44
N ARG A 248 -18.92 -12.85 4.65
CA ARG A 248 -19.29 -12.63 3.25
C ARG A 248 -18.16 -12.94 2.28
N ILE A 249 -16.92 -12.65 2.68
CA ILE A 249 -15.72 -12.73 1.84
C ILE A 249 -14.64 -13.42 2.66
N ASN A 250 -14.01 -14.43 2.06
CA ASN A 250 -12.82 -15.08 2.60
C ASN A 250 -11.73 -15.14 1.53
N GLU A 251 -10.69 -14.34 1.73
CA GLU A 251 -9.50 -14.25 0.88
C GLU A 251 -8.28 -14.89 1.55
N TRP A 252 -8.42 -15.33 2.79
CA TRP A 252 -7.34 -15.95 3.55
C TRP A 252 -7.20 -17.43 3.20
N SER A 253 -5.96 -17.92 3.29
CA SER A 253 -5.64 -19.34 3.14
C SER A 253 -5.56 -20.07 4.48
N SER A 254 -5.65 -19.34 5.59
CA SER A 254 -5.64 -19.83 6.96
C SER A 254 -6.86 -19.36 7.76
N ASP A 255 -7.10 -20.01 8.91
CA ASP A 255 -8.29 -19.79 9.75
C ASP A 255 -8.11 -18.68 10.80
N ASP A 256 -6.90 -18.10 10.92
CA ASP A 256 -6.64 -17.04 11.88
C ASP A 256 -5.74 -15.94 11.29
N PHE A 257 -6.01 -14.71 11.71
CA PHE A 257 -5.33 -13.53 11.19
C PHE A 257 -3.81 -13.60 11.36
N PHE A 258 -3.32 -14.08 12.50
CA PHE A 258 -1.88 -14.01 12.78
C PHE A 258 -1.12 -14.97 11.88
N THR A 259 -1.64 -16.19 11.69
CA THR A 259 -1.10 -17.13 10.71
C THR A 259 -1.12 -16.52 9.31
N GLU A 260 -2.25 -15.96 8.87
CA GLU A 260 -2.34 -15.33 7.54
C GLU A 260 -1.32 -14.20 7.40
N TRP A 261 -1.29 -13.27 8.36
CA TRP A 261 -0.35 -12.16 8.39
C TRP A 261 1.11 -12.65 8.30
N THR A 262 1.50 -13.69 9.05
CA THR A 262 2.87 -14.24 8.96
C THR A 262 3.18 -14.88 7.60
N GLN A 263 2.21 -15.50 6.94
CA GLN A 263 2.37 -16.08 5.60
C GLN A 263 2.48 -15.01 4.52
N ARG A 264 1.79 -13.88 4.70
CA ARG A 264 1.79 -12.74 3.77
C ARG A 264 2.95 -11.77 4.01
N LEU A 265 3.56 -11.79 5.20
CA LEU A 265 4.69 -10.95 5.58
C LEU A 265 5.90 -11.20 4.67
N LEU A 266 6.25 -10.20 3.86
CA LEU A 266 7.55 -10.17 3.20
C LEU A 266 8.62 -10.03 4.29
N ILE A 267 9.66 -10.87 4.27
CA ILE A 267 10.89 -10.66 5.04
C ILE A 267 12.07 -10.75 4.07
N THR A 268 12.89 -9.72 4.03
CA THR A 268 14.09 -9.69 3.17
C THR A 268 15.20 -8.84 3.77
N ASP A 269 16.42 -9.01 3.27
CA ASP A 269 17.59 -8.27 3.71
C ASP A 269 17.97 -7.18 2.72
N LEU A 270 18.00 -5.94 3.21
CA LEU A 270 18.64 -4.82 2.53
C LEU A 270 20.14 -4.87 2.83
N LYS A 271 20.91 -5.40 1.86
CA LYS A 271 22.37 -5.43 1.83
C LYS A 271 22.95 -4.19 1.14
#